data_AF-X1T1X0-F1
#
_entry.id   AF-X1T1X0-F1
#
_cell.length_a   1.000
_cell.length_b   1.000
_cell.length_c   1.000
_cell.angle_alpha   90.00
_cell.angle_beta   90.00
_cell.angle_gamma   90.00
#
_symmetry.space_group_name_H-M   'P 1'
#
loop_
_entity.id
_entity.type
_entity.pdbx_description
1 polymer ?
#
loop_
_entity_poly.entity_id
_entity_poly.type
_entity_poly.pdbx_seq_one_letter_code
_entity_poly.pdbx_strand_id
1 'polypeptide(L)'
;MSESNIVESKSNTFFIKSRGIPKGCQHCLSGTKAVLFLNGICQNPKHCCWYCPISEKRKNKKLTYANEIQISSKEQLLDELNKIKAKGMSITGGDPLFEPNFENTLEFIKFVKTKKGKKFHVHLYTNGLNF
;
A
#
# COMPACT_ATOMS: atom_id res chain seq x y z
N MET A 1 -30.47 -17.74 1.79
CA MET A 1 -29.08 -17.25 1.89
C MET A 1 -28.30 -18.38 2.56
N SER A 2 -27.31 -18.99 1.90
CA SER A 2 -26.53 -20.05 2.56
C SER A 2 -25.88 -19.46 3.81
N GLU A 3 -25.95 -20.18 4.93
CA GLU A 3 -25.27 -19.79 6.16
C GLU A 3 -23.80 -19.55 5.81
N SER A 4 -23.41 -18.28 5.87
CA SER A 4 -22.02 -17.89 5.66
C SER A 4 -21.22 -18.55 6.78
N ASN A 5 -20.57 -19.67 6.47
CA ASN A 5 -19.63 -20.33 7.36
C ASN A 5 -18.42 -19.41 7.57
N ILE A 6 -18.54 -18.54 8.57
CA ILE A 6 -17.47 -17.69 9.07
C ILE A 6 -16.51 -18.58 9.86
N VAL A 7 -15.24 -18.55 9.51
CA VAL A 7 -14.19 -19.35 10.15
C VAL A 7 -13.07 -18.45 10.64
N GLU A 8 -12.43 -18.87 11.74
CA GLU A 8 -11.28 -18.18 12.32
C GLU A 8 -9.99 -18.55 11.56
N SER A 9 -9.14 -17.54 11.34
CA SER A 9 -7.82 -17.68 10.73
C SER A 9 -6.77 -18.01 11.80
N LYS A 10 -5.57 -18.42 11.37
CA LYS A 10 -4.42 -18.62 12.29
C LYS A 10 -3.99 -17.37 13.06
N SER A 11 -4.45 -16.19 12.63
CA SER A 11 -4.14 -14.89 13.23
C SER A 11 -5.31 -14.35 14.05
N ASN A 12 -6.24 -15.20 14.46
CA ASN A 12 -7.43 -14.86 15.26
C ASN A 12 -8.32 -13.80 14.59
N THR A 13 -8.48 -13.89 13.27
CA THR A 13 -9.37 -13.03 12.47
C THR A 13 -10.41 -13.89 11.76
N PHE A 14 -11.59 -13.35 11.49
CA PHE A 14 -12.68 -14.11 10.86
C PHE A 14 -12.79 -13.84 9.35
N PHE A 15 -13.13 -14.86 8.56
CA PHE A 15 -13.39 -14.72 7.13
C PHE A 15 -14.46 -15.72 6.64
N ILE A 16 -15.09 -15.40 5.50
CA ILE A 16 -16.08 -16.28 4.87
C ILE A 16 -15.34 -17.44 4.19
N LYS A 17 -15.50 -18.67 4.71
CA LYS A 17 -14.73 -19.85 4.25
C LYS A 17 -14.78 -20.04 2.74
N SER A 18 -15.96 -19.86 2.13
CA SER A 18 -16.17 -20.05 0.68
C SER A 18 -15.48 -19.00 -0.19
N ARG A 19 -15.13 -17.82 0.36
CA ARG A 19 -14.42 -16.76 -0.36
C ARG A 19 -12.90 -16.77 -0.11
N GLY A 20 -12.46 -17.42 0.96
CA GLY A 20 -11.07 -17.41 1.39
C GLY A 20 -10.58 -16.03 1.83
N ILE A 21 -9.26 -15.91 2.05
CA ILE A 21 -8.61 -14.64 2.44
C ILE A 21 -7.93 -14.06 1.19
N PRO A 22 -8.18 -12.79 0.82
CA PRO A 22 -7.47 -12.14 -0.29
C PRO A 22 -5.96 -12.16 -0.09
N LYS A 23 -5.18 -12.33 -1.18
CA LYS A 23 -3.71 -12.44 -1.11
C LYS A 23 -3.04 -11.29 -0.36
N GLY A 24 -3.53 -10.06 -0.54
CA GLY A 24 -3.06 -8.90 0.21
C GLY A 24 -3.24 -9.04 1.73
N CYS A 25 -4.41 -9.53 2.16
CA CYS A 25 -4.71 -9.81 3.56
C CYS A 25 -3.86 -10.96 4.11
N GLN A 26 -3.61 -12.01 3.34
CA GLN A 26 -2.71 -13.10 3.75
C GLN A 26 -1.30 -12.58 4.09
N HIS A 27 -0.74 -11.69 3.26
CA HIS A 27 0.55 -11.06 3.52
C HIS A 27 0.53 -10.12 4.73
N CYS A 28 -0.59 -9.41 4.94
CA CYS A 28 -0.78 -8.52 6.08
C CYS A 28 -0.80 -9.31 7.40
N LEU A 29 -1.61 -10.37 7.47
CA LEU A 29 -1.73 -11.25 8.65
C LEU A 29 -0.40 -11.90 9.03
N SER A 30 0.46 -12.17 8.05
CA SER A 30 1.80 -12.73 8.30
C SER A 30 2.89 -11.68 8.55
N GLY A 31 2.55 -10.39 8.58
CA GLY A 31 3.52 -9.30 8.75
C GLY A 31 4.54 -9.14 7.61
N THR A 32 4.24 -9.61 6.40
CA THR A 32 5.17 -9.61 5.26
C THR A 32 4.87 -8.54 4.21
N LYS A 33 4.06 -7.54 4.56
CA LYS A 33 3.64 -6.48 3.65
C LYS A 33 4.25 -5.14 4.06
N ALA A 34 5.10 -4.58 3.21
CA ALA A 34 5.62 -3.22 3.40
C ALA A 34 4.57 -2.17 3.00
N VAL A 35 4.70 -0.96 3.53
CA VAL A 35 3.94 0.20 3.10
C VAL A 35 4.87 1.21 2.44
N LEU A 36 4.61 1.59 1.19
CA LEU A 36 5.23 2.72 0.52
C LEU A 36 4.24 3.89 0.57
N PHE A 37 4.51 4.87 1.42
CA PHE A 37 3.85 6.16 1.35
C PHE A 37 4.57 6.99 0.27
N LEU A 38 3.92 7.19 -0.88
CA LEU A 38 4.54 7.83 -2.04
C LEU A 38 4.88 9.29 -1.76
N ASN A 39 3.89 10.07 -1.33
CA ASN A 39 3.98 11.45 -0.85
C ASN A 39 2.59 11.90 -0.40
N GLY A 40 2.45 13.11 0.15
CA GLY A 40 1.17 13.67 0.58
C GLY A 40 0.42 14.51 -0.44
N ILE A 41 0.78 14.45 -1.73
CA ILE A 41 0.13 15.24 -2.79
C ILE A 41 -1.11 14.50 -3.30
N CYS A 42 -2.24 15.21 -3.36
CA CYS A 42 -3.49 14.75 -3.97
C CYS A 42 -4.39 15.93 -4.36
N GLN A 43 -5.56 15.62 -4.91
CA GLN A 43 -6.61 16.55 -5.33
C GLN A 43 -7.32 17.25 -4.15
N ASN A 44 -7.02 16.86 -2.90
CA ASN A 44 -7.68 17.37 -1.69
C ASN A 44 -9.22 17.40 -1.80
N PRO A 45 -9.88 16.27 -2.06
CA PRO A 45 -11.31 16.27 -2.30
C PRO A 45 -12.08 16.72 -1.05
N LYS A 46 -13.16 17.48 -1.27
CA LYS A 46 -13.95 18.09 -0.18
C LYS A 46 -14.39 17.10 0.89
N HIS A 47 -14.78 15.89 0.49
CA HIS A 47 -15.20 14.85 1.43
C HIS A 47 -14.07 14.43 2.39
N CYS A 48 -12.81 14.45 1.95
CA CYS A 48 -11.64 14.05 2.75
C CYS A 48 -11.24 15.12 3.79
N CYS A 49 -11.69 16.37 3.63
CA CYS A 49 -11.26 17.50 4.47
C CYS A 49 -11.42 17.26 5.98
N TRP A 50 -12.50 16.60 6.40
CA TRP A 50 -12.82 16.39 7.81
C TRP A 50 -12.20 15.11 8.42
N TYR A 51 -11.73 14.16 7.61
CA TYR A 51 -11.24 12.87 8.10
C TYR A 51 -9.87 12.45 7.57
N CYS A 52 -9.19 13.30 6.78
CA CYS A 52 -7.93 12.94 6.16
C CYS A 52 -6.93 12.41 7.21
N PRO A 53 -6.53 11.13 7.15
CA PRO A 53 -5.70 10.53 8.19
C PRO A 53 -4.21 10.86 8.02
N ILE A 54 -3.83 11.58 6.96
CA ILE A 54 -2.45 11.97 6.70
C ILE A 54 -2.06 13.08 7.67
N SER A 55 -1.00 12.85 8.44
CA SER A 55 -0.49 13.85 9.38
C SER A 55 -0.03 15.14 8.67
N GLU A 56 -0.10 16.27 9.38
CA GLU A 56 0.45 17.56 8.89
C GLU A 56 1.94 17.50 8.53
N LYS A 57 2.67 16.53 9.10
CA LYS A 57 4.08 16.29 8.74
C LYS A 57 4.25 15.73 7.33
N ARG A 58 3.25 15.02 6.79
CA ARG A 58 3.29 14.34 5.48
C ARG A 58 2.35 14.98 4.45
N LYS A 59 1.23 15.57 4.89
CA LYS A 59 0.18 16.18 4.04
C LYS A 59 0.75 17.32 3.20
N ASN A 60 0.41 17.35 1.92
CA ASN A 60 0.90 18.33 0.95
C ASN A 60 2.43 18.40 0.82
N LYS A 61 3.17 17.36 1.23
CA LYS A 61 4.64 17.31 1.10
C LYS A 61 5.09 16.23 0.15
N LYS A 62 6.16 16.51 -0.61
CA LYS A 62 6.84 15.57 -1.51
C LYS A 62 7.87 14.73 -0.77
N LEU A 63 7.44 14.04 0.28
CA LEU A 63 8.29 13.17 1.11
C LEU A 63 7.82 11.71 1.00
N THR A 64 8.73 10.84 0.59
CA THR A 64 8.47 9.40 0.41
C THR A 64 8.92 8.62 1.65
N TYR A 65 8.13 7.63 2.06
CA TYR A 65 8.47 6.76 3.19
C TYR A 65 8.26 5.29 2.82
N ALA A 66 9.23 4.45 3.20
CA ALA A 66 9.08 3.00 3.25
C ALA A 66 8.86 2.60 4.71
N ASN A 67 7.69 2.06 5.02
CA ASN A 67 7.16 1.94 6.38
C ASN A 67 7.22 3.31 7.07
N GLU A 68 8.00 3.44 8.15
CA GLU A 68 8.20 4.71 8.86
C GLU A 68 9.53 5.40 8.51
N ILE A 69 10.34 4.81 7.63
CA ILE A 69 11.65 5.34 7.24
C ILE A 69 11.50 6.26 6.04
N GLN A 70 11.93 7.51 6.16
CA GLN A 70 11.98 8.43 5.02
C GLN A 70 13.05 7.98 4.03
N ILE A 71 12.69 7.95 2.76
CA ILE A 71 13.59 7.54 1.68
C ILE A 71 13.70 8.64 0.61
N SER A 72 14.86 8.71 -0.02
CA SER A 72 15.16 9.58 -1.15
C SER A 72 15.50 8.80 -2.43
N SER A 73 15.54 7.46 -2.38
CA SER A 73 15.81 6.62 -3.55
C SER A 73 15.04 5.30 -3.55
N LYS A 74 14.92 4.70 -4.74
CA LYS A 74 14.31 3.38 -4.97
C LYS A 74 15.16 2.25 -4.34
N GLU A 75 16.46 2.46 -4.22
CA GLU A 75 17.41 1.53 -3.59
C GLU A 75 17.16 1.42 -2.09
N GLN A 76 16.86 2.54 -1.41
CA GLN A 76 16.50 2.52 0.01
C GLN A 76 15.16 1.80 0.24
N LEU A 77 14.21 1.92 -0.68
CA LEU A 77 13.00 1.08 -0.64
C LEU A 77 13.36 -0.40 -0.73
N LEU A 78 14.23 -0.79 -1.67
CA LEU A 78 14.63 -2.20 -1.83
C LEU A 78 15.30 -2.74 -0.57
N ASP A 79 16.17 -1.94 0.05
CA ASP A 79 16.82 -2.28 1.32
C ASP A 79 15.79 -2.56 2.42
N GLU A 80 14.80 -1.67 2.59
CA GLU A 80 13.72 -1.86 3.56
C GLU A 80 12.88 -3.12 3.25
N LEU A 81 12.53 -3.34 1.97
CA LEU A 81 11.82 -4.54 1.54
C LEU A 81 12.63 -5.83 1.80
N ASN A 82 13.95 -5.76 1.82
CA ASN A 82 14.82 -6.91 2.13
C ASN A 82 14.90 -7.14 3.64
N LYS A 83 15.09 -6.07 4.43
CA LYS A 83 15.17 -6.12 5.89
C LYS A 83 13.97 -6.82 6.52
N ILE A 84 12.76 -6.47 6.08
CA ILE A 84 11.53 -7.09 6.60
C ILE A 84 11.14 -8.39 5.89
N LYS A 85 11.96 -8.88 4.95
CA LYS A 85 11.67 -10.04 4.08
C LYS A 85 10.28 -9.92 3.41
N ALA A 86 9.99 -8.73 2.89
CA ALA A 86 8.68 -8.41 2.31
C ALA A 86 8.32 -9.38 1.18
N LYS A 87 7.07 -9.86 1.19
CA LYS A 87 6.45 -10.67 0.11
C LYS A 87 5.44 -9.88 -0.72
N GLY A 88 5.10 -8.67 -0.25
CA GLY A 88 4.31 -7.71 -0.99
C GLY A 88 4.47 -6.30 -0.43
N MET A 89 3.85 -5.34 -1.12
CA MET A 89 3.83 -3.93 -0.74
C MET A 89 2.43 -3.35 -0.92
N SER A 90 2.09 -2.39 -0.08
CA SER A 90 1.00 -1.43 -0.28
C SER A 90 1.60 -0.12 -0.77
N ILE A 91 1.01 0.54 -1.75
CA ILE A 91 1.35 1.91 -2.12
C ILE A 91 0.19 2.80 -1.72
N THR A 92 0.48 3.84 -0.97
CA THR A 92 -0.46 4.83 -0.44
C THR A 92 0.15 6.24 -0.54
N GLY A 93 -0.48 7.25 0.05
CA GLY A 93 -0.03 8.63 0.01
C GLY A 93 -1.19 9.58 0.24
N GLY A 94 -1.10 10.78 -0.36
CA GLY A 94 -2.26 11.52 -0.80
C GLY A 94 -3.06 10.67 -1.79
N ASP A 95 -2.68 10.71 -3.06
CA ASP A 95 -3.25 9.81 -4.08
C ASP A 95 -2.16 9.40 -5.08
N PRO A 96 -1.75 8.11 -5.08
CA PRO A 96 -0.76 7.58 -6.01
C PRO A 96 -1.13 7.70 -7.49
N LEU A 97 -2.43 7.77 -7.81
CA LEU A 97 -2.90 7.88 -9.19
C LEU A 97 -3.17 9.33 -9.63
N PHE A 98 -3.00 10.30 -8.74
CA PHE A 98 -3.09 11.71 -9.13
C PHE A 98 -2.02 12.00 -10.20
N GLU A 99 -2.35 12.82 -11.20
CA GLU A 99 -1.52 13.05 -12.39
C GLU A 99 -0.04 13.38 -12.05
N PRO A 100 0.26 14.28 -11.09
CA PRO A 100 1.64 14.55 -10.65
C PRO A 100 2.39 13.36 -10.03
N ASN A 101 1.69 12.31 -9.63
CA ASN A 101 2.23 11.12 -8.96
C ASN A 101 2.28 9.89 -9.87
N PHE A 102 1.55 9.89 -10.99
CA PHE A 102 1.29 8.68 -11.77
C PHE A 102 2.58 8.01 -12.28
N GLU A 103 3.47 8.77 -12.94
CA GLU A 103 4.72 8.19 -13.46
C GLU A 103 5.60 7.66 -12.33
N ASN A 104 5.72 8.42 -11.23
CA ASN A 104 6.50 7.98 -10.07
C ASN A 104 5.94 6.67 -9.48
N THR A 105 4.62 6.54 -9.35
CA THR A 105 3.96 5.30 -8.94
C THR A 105 4.33 4.13 -9.86
N LEU A 106 4.27 4.33 -11.18
CA LEU A 106 4.64 3.31 -12.16
C LEU A 106 6.11 2.92 -12.04
N GLU A 107 7.01 3.88 -11.90
CA GLU A 107 8.44 3.63 -11.74
C GLU A 107 8.76 2.79 -10.50
N PHE A 108 8.15 3.10 -9.34
CA PHE A 108 8.32 2.31 -8.14
C PHE A 108 7.81 0.87 -8.32
N ILE A 109 6.64 0.70 -8.95
CA ILE A 109 6.08 -0.63 -9.23
C ILE A 109 6.99 -1.42 -10.17
N LYS A 110 7.42 -0.82 -11.27
CA LYS A 110 8.34 -1.42 -12.26
C LYS A 110 9.65 -1.82 -11.58
N PHE A 111 10.27 -0.91 -10.84
CA PHE A 111 11.52 -1.16 -10.13
C PHE A 111 11.41 -2.34 -9.15
N VAL A 112 10.39 -2.33 -8.28
CA VAL A 112 10.19 -3.41 -7.29
C VAL A 112 9.91 -4.74 -7.98
N LYS A 113 9.07 -4.77 -9.02
CA LYS A 113 8.79 -6.01 -9.78
C LYS A 113 10.01 -6.53 -10.53
N THR A 114 10.90 -5.65 -11.01
CA THR A 114 12.18 -6.07 -11.61
C THR A 114 13.10 -6.71 -10.57
N LYS A 115 13.17 -6.16 -9.34
CA LYS A 115 14.10 -6.64 -8.30
C LYS A 115 13.56 -7.82 -7.47
N LYS A 116 12.25 -7.87 -7.21
CA LYS A 116 11.57 -8.90 -6.39
C LYS A 116 10.80 -9.94 -7.21
N GLY A 117 10.70 -9.75 -8.52
CA GLY A 117 10.00 -10.63 -9.46
C GLY A 117 8.58 -10.18 -9.80
N LYS A 118 8.12 -10.53 -11.02
CA LYS A 118 6.82 -10.10 -11.57
C LYS A 118 5.62 -10.46 -10.70
N LYS A 119 5.71 -11.56 -9.94
CA LYS A 119 4.67 -12.06 -9.02
C LYS A 119 4.64 -11.37 -7.64
N PHE A 120 5.58 -10.45 -7.36
CA PHE A 120 5.57 -9.65 -6.13
C PHE A 120 4.26 -8.87 -6.03
N HIS A 121 3.57 -9.06 -4.91
CA HIS A 121 2.22 -8.53 -4.72
C HIS A 121 2.26 -7.03 -4.43
N VAL A 122 1.58 -6.23 -5.25
CA VAL A 122 1.39 -4.79 -5.01
C VAL A 122 -0.10 -4.53 -4.80
N HIS A 123 -0.43 -3.79 -3.75
CA HIS A 123 -1.77 -3.24 -3.50
C HIS A 123 -1.68 -1.73 -3.59
N LEU A 124 -2.61 -1.07 -4.27
CA LEU A 124 -2.61 0.38 -4.46
C LEU A 124 -3.86 0.96 -3.80
N TYR A 125 -3.69 1.94 -2.93
CA TYR A 125 -4.79 2.73 -2.36
C TYR A 125 -4.95 4.01 -3.18
N THR A 126 -6.18 4.33 -3.59
CA THR A 126 -6.52 5.56 -4.33
C THR A 126 -7.86 6.09 -3.83
N ASN A 127 -8.10 7.39 -4.00
CA ASN A 127 -9.38 8.02 -3.66
C ASN A 127 -10.48 7.79 -4.71
N GLY A 128 -10.10 7.25 -5.86
CA GLY A 128 -11.00 6.92 -6.95
C GLY A 128 -11.62 8.10 -7.69
N LEU A 129 -10.86 9.19 -7.85
CA LEU A 129 -11.28 10.34 -8.65
C LEU A 129 -10.70 10.37 -10.08
N ASN A 130 -9.70 9.53 -10.39
CA ASN A 130 -9.00 9.54 -11.68
C ASN A 130 -9.41 8.36 -12.58
N PHE A 131 -10.72 8.13 -12.76
CA PHE A 131 -11.24 7.10 -13.66
C PHE A 131 -11.91 7.70 -14.88
#